data_AF-M2Y9F5-F1
#
_entry.id   AF-M2Y9F5-F1
#
_cell.length_a   1.000
_cell.length_b   1.000
_cell.length_c   1.000
_cell.angle_alpha   90.00
_cell.angle_beta   90.00
_cell.angle_gamma   90.00
#
_symmetry.space_group_name_H-M   'P 1'
#
loop_
_entity.id
_entity.type
_entity.pdbx_description
1 polymer ?
#
loop_
_entity_poly.entity_id
_entity_poly.type
_entity_poly.pdbx_seq_one_letter_code
_entity_poly.pdbx_strand_id
1 'polypeptide(L)' 'MGVVVIFIGGVSGVGKTTVAKECSCKLGNSCFLDADDFHSIENKQKMKQGIPLSDSGNTEKLSKIL' A
#
# COMPACT_ATOMS: atom_id res chain seq x y z
N MET A 1 6.15 5.13 -24.91
CA MET A 1 6.87 4.95 -23.62
C MET A 1 5.92 4.29 -22.64
N GLY A 2 6.34 3.18 -22.02
CA GLY A 2 5.50 2.47 -21.04
C GLY A 2 5.70 3.01 -19.63
N VAL A 3 4.68 2.84 -18.79
CA VAL A 3 4.76 3.12 -17.35
C VAL A 3 5.10 1.80 -16.64
N VAL A 4 6.06 1.83 -15.72
CA VAL A 4 6.41 0.68 -14.88
C VAL A 4 5.84 0.91 -13.48
N VAL A 5 5.10 -0.09 -12.97
CA VAL A 5 4.55 -0.08 -11.61
C VAL A 5 5.21 -1.19 -10.80
N ILE A 6 5.70 -0.86 -9.61
CA ILE A 6 6.38 -1.78 -8.70
C ILE A 6 5.54 -1.92 -7.43
N PHE A 7 5.15 -3.15 -7.11
CA PHE A 7 4.43 -3.48 -5.88
C PHE A 7 5.41 -4.07 -4.84
N ILE A 8 5.41 -3.48 -3.64
CA ILE A 8 6.20 -3.98 -2.51
C ILE A 8 5.23 -4.50 -1.45
N GLY A 9 5.08 -5.84 -1.41
CA GLY A 9 4.19 -6.56 -0.51
C GLY A 9 4.91 -7.27 0.63
N GLY A 10 4.17 -7.71 1.65
CA GLY A 10 4.70 -8.38 2.85
C GLY A 10 3.90 -8.07 4.12
N VAL A 11 4.18 -8.81 5.21
CA VAL A 11 3.48 -8.65 6.50
C VAL A 11 3.70 -7.27 7.14
N SER A 12 2.83 -6.86 8.07
CA SER A 12 3.00 -5.60 8.80
C SER A 12 4.32 -5.60 9.58
N GLY A 13 5.02 -4.46 9.60
CA GLY A 13 6.29 -4.32 10.31
C GLY A 13 7.55 -4.81 9.58
N VAL A 14 7.45 -5.47 8.42
CA VAL A 14 8.63 -5.99 7.68
C VAL A 14 9.47 -4.92 6.96
N GLY A 15 9.10 -3.64 7.05
CA GLY A 15 9.87 -2.52 6.47
C GLY A 15 9.52 -2.14 5.03
N LYS A 16 8.36 -2.55 4.50
CA LYS A 16 7.90 -2.23 3.12
C LYS A 16 8.00 -0.74 2.78
N THR A 17 7.52 0.14 3.65
CA THR A 17 7.52 1.59 3.45
C THR A 17 8.93 2.16 3.33
N THR A 18 9.88 1.63 4.11
CA THR A 18 11.30 2.04 4.04
C THR A 18 11.90 1.65 2.70
N VAL A 19 11.72 0.38 2.29
CA VAL A 19 12.23 -0.13 1.01
C VAL A 19 11.61 0.62 -0.16
N ALA A 20 10.30 0.87 -0.13
CA ALA A 20 9.59 1.53 -1.22
C ALA A 20 10.04 2.99 -1.42
N LYS A 21 10.23 3.75 -0.33
CA LYS A 21 10.75 5.12 -0.40
C LYS A 21 12.18 5.18 -0.93
N GLU A 22 13.04 4.27 -0.50
CA GLU A 22 14.42 4.24 -0.97
C GLU A 22 14.51 3.80 -2.44
N CYS A 23 13.69 2.83 -2.83
CA CYS A 23 13.55 2.38 -4.22
C CYS A 23 13.06 3.52 -5.13
N SER A 24 12.04 4.28 -4.69
CA SER A 24 11.49 5.39 -5.48
C SER A 24 12.52 6.49 -5.70
N CYS A 25 13.33 6.83 -4.68
CA CYS A 25 14.45 7.77 -4.82
C CYS A 25 15.52 7.24 -5.80
N LYS A 26 15.91 5.97 -5.70
CA LYS A 26 16.94 5.37 -6.57
C LYS A 26 16.51 5.23 -8.03
N LEU A 27 15.21 5.08 -8.31
CA LEU A 27 14.65 5.02 -9.65
C LEU A 27 14.32 6.41 -10.24
N GLY A 28 15.14 7.42 -9.94
CA GLY A 28 15.01 8.76 -10.48
C GLY A 28 13.89 9.59 -9.84
N ASN A 29 13.70 9.46 -8.52
CA ASN A 29 12.61 10.11 -7.78
C ASN A 29 11.22 9.80 -8.33
N SER A 30 10.98 8.52 -8.57
CA SER A 30 9.67 7.99 -8.97
C SER A 30 8.60 8.26 -7.89
N CYS A 31 7.33 8.28 -8.30
CA CYS A 31 6.20 8.45 -7.38
C CYS A 31 6.11 7.26 -6.40
N PHE A 32 5.92 7.55 -5.12
CA PHE A 32 5.61 6.56 -4.08
C PHE A 32 4.16 6.74 -3.63
N LEU A 33 3.41 5.64 -3.61
CA LEU A 33 2.03 5.59 -3.11
C LEU A 33 1.96 4.52 -2.01
N ASP A 34 1.41 4.88 -0.84
CA ASP A 34 1.12 3.88 0.18
C ASP A 34 -0.22 3.21 -0.13
N ALA A 35 -0.18 1.89 -0.24
CA ALA A 35 -1.35 1.11 -0.59
C ALA A 35 -2.43 1.22 0.51
N ASP A 36 -2.06 1.53 1.75
CA ASP A 36 -3.02 1.72 2.85
C ASP A 36 -3.85 3.00 2.73
N ASP A 37 -3.39 3.97 1.93
CA ASP A 37 -4.12 5.22 1.70
C ASP A 37 -5.42 5.01 0.92
N PHE A 38 -5.54 3.90 0.18
CA PHE A 38 -6.68 3.58 -0.67
C PHE A 38 -7.83 2.90 0.08
N HIS A 39 -7.64 2.48 1.33
CA HIS A 39 -8.72 1.95 2.16
C HIS A 39 -9.81 3.00 2.45
N SER A 40 -11.05 2.56 2.57
CA SER A 40 -12.13 3.38 3.14
C SER A 40 -11.80 3.87 4.55
N ILE A 41 -12.44 4.97 4.96
CA ILE A 41 -12.29 5.54 6.32
C ILE A 41 -12.64 4.49 7.39
N GLU A 42 -13.68 3.68 7.16
CA GLU A 42 -14.10 2.61 8.07
C GLU A 42 -13.00 1.53 8.22
N ASN A 43 -12.40 1.09 7.12
CA ASN A 43 -11.32 0.10 7.17
C ASN A 43 -10.06 0.67 7.84
N LYS A 44 -9.74 1.96 7.61
CA LYS A 44 -8.67 2.64 8.35
C LYS A 44 -8.95 2.68 9.86
N GLN A 45 -10.20 2.89 10.29
CA GLN A 45 -10.58 2.87 11.69
C GLN A 45 -10.45 1.47 12.31
N LYS A 46 -10.92 0.42 11.63
CA LYS A 46 -10.77 -0.98 12.08
C LYS A 46 -9.30 -1.34 12.28
N MET A 47 -8.45 -1.03 11.31
CA MET A 47 -6.99 -1.25 11.42
C MET A 47 -6.37 -0.48 12.59
N LYS A 48 -6.76 0.79 12.81
CA LYS A 48 -6.30 1.58 13.98
C LYS A 48 -6.70 0.98 15.31
N GLN A 49 -7.82 0.27 15.37
CA GLN A 49 -8.31 -0.43 16.56
C GLN A 49 -7.71 -1.83 16.72
N GLY A 50 -6.82 -2.27 15.80
CA GLY A 50 -6.29 -3.63 15.77
C GLY A 50 -7.31 -4.69 15.35
N ILE A 51 -8.44 -4.27 14.79
CA ILE A 51 -9.48 -5.17 14.29
C ILE A 51 -9.08 -5.61 12.87
N PRO A 52 -8.90 -6.92 12.63
CA PRO A 52 -8.54 -7.42 11.31
C PRO A 52 -9.66 -7.15 10.30
N LEU A 53 -9.27 -6.83 9.06
CA LEU A 53 -10.21 -6.68 7.96
C LEU A 53 -10.63 -8.04 7.42
N SER A 54 -11.88 -8.17 6.98
CA SER A 54 -12.34 -9.30 6.18
C SER A 54 -11.73 -9.26 4.78
N ASP A 55 -11.81 -10.37 4.05
CA ASP A 55 -11.33 -10.47 2.67
C ASP A 55 -11.90 -9.37 1.76
N SER A 56 -13.15 -8.96 2.00
CA SER A 56 -13.80 -7.84 1.29
C SER A 56 -13.09 -6.50 1.49
N GLY A 57 -12.49 -6.24 2.66
CA GLY A 57 -11.71 -5.03 2.91
C GLY A 57 -10.35 -5.04 2.21
N ASN A 58 -9.77 -6.24 2.00
CA ASN A 58 -8.53 -6.41 1.26
C ASN A 58 -8.76 -6.27 -0.26
N THR A 59 -9.88 -6.80 -0.78
CA THR A 59 -10.24 -6.63 -2.20
C THR A 59 -10.61 -5.19 -2.54
N GLU A 60 -11.24 -4.45 -1.62
CA GLU A 60 -11.55 -3.01 -1.77
C GLU A 60 -10.31 -2.16 -2.09
N LYS A 61 -9.17 -2.50 -1.48
CA LYS A 61 -7.91 -1.78 -1.70
C LYS A 61 -7.31 -2.07 -3.07
N LEU A 62 -7.30 -3.35 -3.47
CA LEU A 62 -6.70 -3.76 -4.75
C LEU A 62 -7.43 -3.16 -5.95
N SER A 63 -8.77 -3.08 -5.90
CA SER A 63 -9.58 -2.49 -6.97
C SER A 63 -9.44 -0.98 -7.14
N LYS A 64 -8.82 -0.29 -6.17
CA LYS A 64 -8.56 1.15 -6.24
C LYS A 64 -7.14 1.49 -6.71
N ILE A 65 -6.24 0.51 -6.65
CA ILE A 65 -4.83 0.68 -7.03
C ILE A 65 -4.58 0.26 -8.48
N LEU A 66 -5.38 -0.70 -8.99
CA LEU A 66 -5.38 -1.18 -10.38
C LEU A 66 -6.53 -0.57 -11.17
#